data_AF-A0A961VUT6-F1
#
_entry.id   AF-A0A961VUT6-F1
#
_cell.length_a   1.000
_cell.length_b   1.000
_cell.length_c   1.000
_cell.angle_alpha   90.00
_cell.angle_beta   90.00
_cell.angle_gamma   90.00
#
_symmetry.space_group_name_H-M   'P 1'
#
loop_
_entity.id
_entity.type
_entity.pdbx_description
1 polymer ?
#
loop_
_entity_poly.entity_id
_entity_poly.type
_entity_poly.pdbx_seq_one_letter_code
_entity_poly.pdbx_strand_id
1 'polypeptide(L)'
;MLRDMLPSIFQLATGLGFIIFLVTALMAPGARAQAWGRLFLFGLLLVPLGFLLMSRGTAGSSLGSAAPMLVAGAVALVASAVLVAIGVFVVARSNTSGGSAA
;
A
#
# COMPACT_ATOMS: atom_id res chain seq x y z
N MET A 1 -26.81 -4.33 -6.84
CA MET A 1 -26.08 -3.44 -7.79
C MET A 1 -24.73 -3.01 -7.23
N LEU A 2 -24.63 -2.10 -6.24
CA LEU A 2 -23.30 -1.62 -5.78
C LEU A 2 -22.44 -2.74 -5.14
N ARG A 3 -23.08 -3.67 -4.43
CA ARG A 3 -22.41 -4.84 -3.82
C ARG A 3 -21.78 -5.78 -4.85
N ASP A 4 -22.42 -5.92 -6.01
CA ASP A 4 -21.98 -6.81 -7.08
C ASP A 4 -20.78 -6.21 -7.84
N MET A 5 -20.60 -4.89 -7.74
CA MET A 5 -19.47 -4.18 -8.34
C MET A 5 -18.25 -4.10 -7.42
N LEU A 6 -18.40 -4.35 -6.11
CA LEU A 6 -17.30 -4.28 -5.13
C LEU A 6 -16.09 -5.14 -5.53
N PRO A 7 -16.24 -6.42 -5.93
CA PRO A 7 -15.10 -7.25 -6.31
C PRO A 7 -14.32 -6.65 -7.48
N SER A 8 -15.04 -6.14 -8.50
CA SER A 8 -14.45 -5.50 -9.70
C SER A 8 -13.75 -4.19 -9.35
N ILE A 9 -14.34 -3.36 -8.48
CA ILE A 9 -13.74 -2.11 -8.01
C ILE A 9 -12.44 -2.39 -7.25
N PHE A 10 -12.45 -3.35 -6.32
CA PHE A 10 -11.25 -3.73 -5.58
C PHE A 10 -10.19 -4.36 -6.49
N GLN A 11 -10.58 -5.08 -7.53
CA GLN A 11 -9.65 -5.65 -8.49
C GLN A 11 -8.99 -4.55 -9.36
N LEU A 12 -9.76 -3.55 -9.80
CA LEU A 12 -9.21 -2.36 -10.47
C LEU A 12 -8.27 -1.58 -9.54
N ALA A 13 -8.67 -1.36 -8.28
CA ALA A 13 -7.84 -0.70 -7.27
C ALA A 13 -6.55 -1.47 -6.99
N THR A 14 -6.61 -2.81 -6.98
CA THR A 14 -5.43 -3.68 -6.86
C THR A 14 -4.47 -3.46 -8.03
N GLY A 15 -4.98 -3.51 -9.27
CA GLY A 15 -4.17 -3.30 -10.47
C GLY A 15 -3.51 -1.91 -10.48
N LEU A 16 -4.29 -0.87 -10.17
CA LEU A 16 -3.79 0.50 -10.09
C LEU A 16 -2.74 0.65 -8.98
N GLY A 17 -2.97 0.07 -7.81
CA GLY A 17 -2.01 0.08 -6.70
C GLY A 17 -0.68 -0.60 -7.08
N PHE A 18 -0.72 -1.70 -7.84
CA PHE A 18 0.48 -2.35 -8.35
C PHE A 18 1.22 -1.49 -9.38
N ILE A 19 0.50 -0.81 -10.28
CA ILE A 19 1.10 0.11 -11.24
C ILE A 19 1.83 1.24 -10.50
N ILE A 20 1.18 1.86 -9.52
CA ILE A 20 1.81 2.91 -8.70
C ILE A 20 3.05 2.37 -8.00
N PHE A 21 2.96 1.21 -7.35
CA PHE A 21 4.11 0.57 -6.71
C PHE A 21 5.27 0.33 -7.69
N LEU A 22 5.01 -0.21 -8.89
CA LEU A 22 6.03 -0.47 -9.89
C LEU A 22 6.70 0.82 -10.37
N VAL A 23 5.90 1.85 -10.68
CA VAL A 23 6.40 3.16 -11.10
C VAL A 23 7.27 3.76 -10.01
N THR A 24 6.80 3.79 -8.76
CA THR A 24 7.59 4.31 -7.64
C THR A 24 8.87 3.51 -7.41
N ALA A 25 8.78 2.17 -7.46
CA ALA A 25 9.95 1.33 -7.29
C ALA A 25 10.99 1.58 -8.41
N LEU A 26 10.56 1.72 -9.66
CA LEU A 26 11.45 1.98 -10.80
C LEU A 26 12.07 3.39 -10.75
N MET A 27 11.28 4.40 -10.38
CA MET A 27 11.71 5.80 -10.37
C MET A 27 12.51 6.19 -9.11
N ALA A 28 12.47 5.39 -8.04
CA ALA A 28 13.20 5.64 -6.80
C ALA A 28 14.30 4.59 -6.54
N PRO A 29 15.37 4.52 -7.35
CA PRO A 29 16.46 3.55 -7.14
C PRO A 29 17.15 3.74 -5.78
N GLY A 30 17.24 4.99 -5.28
CA GLY A 30 17.76 5.29 -3.94
C GLY A 30 16.93 4.66 -2.81
N ALA A 31 15.61 4.54 -3.00
CA ALA A 31 14.74 3.88 -2.02
C ALA A 31 15.04 2.36 -1.93
N ARG A 32 15.55 1.74 -2.99
CA ARG A 32 15.93 0.31 -2.98
C ARG A 32 17.27 0.06 -2.27
N ALA A 33 18.16 1.05 -2.24
CA ALA A 33 19.47 0.95 -1.61
C ALA A 33 19.41 1.22 -0.10
N GLN A 34 18.57 2.16 0.33
CA GLN A 34 18.44 2.55 1.73
C GLN A 34 17.45 1.67 2.49
N ALA A 35 17.80 1.21 3.70
CA ALA A 35 16.93 0.39 4.54
C ALA A 35 15.55 1.03 4.78
N TRP A 36 15.51 2.34 5.05
CA TRP A 36 14.27 3.11 5.23
C TRP A 36 13.45 3.24 3.94
N GLY A 37 14.11 3.35 2.79
CA GLY A 37 13.44 3.35 1.48
C GLY A 37 12.79 2.00 1.16
N ARG A 38 13.41 0.89 1.57
CA ARG A 38 12.82 -0.45 1.46
C ARG A 38 11.58 -0.59 2.31
N LEU A 39 11.58 0.00 3.51
CA LEU A 39 10.42 0.01 4.40
C LEU A 39 9.24 0.78 3.78
N PHE A 40 9.52 1.92 3.14
CA PHE A 40 8.54 2.68 2.37
C PHE A 40 7.97 1.87 1.21
N LEU A 41 8.83 1.21 0.41
CA LEU A 41 8.39 0.37 -0.71
C LEU A 41 7.56 -0.83 -0.23
N PHE A 42 7.93 -1.43 0.89
CA PHE A 42 7.15 -2.50 1.51
C PHE A 42 5.78 -2.01 1.99
N GLY A 43 5.74 -0.83 2.62
CA GLY A 43 4.50 -0.13 2.95
C GLY A 43 3.63 0.09 1.72
N LEU A 44 4.20 0.61 0.63
CA LEU A 44 3.48 0.87 -0.61
C LEU A 44 2.93 -0.41 -1.26
N LEU A 45 3.65 -1.54 -1.16
CA LEU A 45 3.20 -2.85 -1.66
C LEU A 45 1.98 -3.40 -0.89
N LEU A 46 1.82 -3.04 0.38
CA LEU A 46 0.65 -3.46 1.17
C LEU A 46 -0.65 -2.83 0.66
N VAL A 47 -0.61 -1.71 -0.07
CA VAL A 47 -1.80 -1.07 -0.66
C VAL A 47 -2.52 -2.00 -1.65
N PRO A 48 -1.90 -2.44 -2.75
CA PRO A 48 -2.55 -3.36 -3.67
C PRO A 48 -2.87 -4.71 -3.01
N LEU A 49 -2.06 -5.16 -2.05
CA LEU A 49 -2.35 -6.39 -1.32
C LEU A 49 -3.64 -6.29 -0.50
N GLY A 50 -3.86 -5.14 0.16
CA GLY A 50 -5.09 -4.88 0.91
C GLY A 50 -6.33 -4.90 0.02
N PHE A 51 -6.26 -4.27 -1.15
CA PHE A 51 -7.34 -4.32 -2.14
C PHE A 51 -7.58 -5.71 -2.71
N LEU A 52 -6.51 -6.50 -2.91
CA LEU A 52 -6.64 -7.88 -3.38
C LEU A 52 -7.40 -8.74 -2.36
N LEU A 53 -7.08 -8.61 -1.07
CA LEU A 53 -7.78 -9.31 0.00
C LEU A 53 -9.25 -8.92 0.06
N MET A 54 -9.57 -7.63 -0.05
CA MET A 54 -10.96 -7.16 -0.10
C MET A 54 -11.71 -7.68 -1.33
N SER A 55 -11.06 -7.73 -2.50
CA SER A 55 -11.64 -8.29 -3.73
C SER A 55 -11.98 -9.78 -3.55
N ARG A 56 -11.05 -10.56 -2.98
CA ARG A 56 -11.25 -12.00 -2.71
C ARG A 56 -12.33 -12.25 -1.65
N GLY A 57 -12.40 -11.42 -0.62
CA GLY A 57 -13.42 -11.52 0.42
C GLY A 57 -14.83 -11.18 -0.06
N THR A 58 -14.96 -10.33 -1.08
CA THR A 58 -16.26 -9.93 -1.63
C THR A 58 -16.69 -10.76 -2.82
N ALA A 59 -15.77 -11.48 -3.47
CA ALA A 59 -16.04 -12.40 -4.55
C ALA A 59 -16.63 -13.72 -4.03
N GLY A 60 -17.97 -13.79 -3.98
CA GLY A 60 -18.71 -15.05 -3.80
C GLY A 60 -19.17 -15.37 -2.37
N SER A 61 -19.05 -14.44 -1.43
CA SER A 61 -19.38 -14.66 -0.02
C SER A 61 -20.48 -13.71 0.48
N SER A 62 -21.36 -14.19 1.37
CA SER A 62 -22.29 -13.31 2.09
C SER A 62 -21.47 -12.31 2.94
N LEU A 63 -21.98 -11.09 3.19
CA LEU A 63 -21.17 -10.06 3.85
C LEU A 63 -20.59 -10.47 5.22
N GLY A 64 -21.29 -11.35 5.93
CA GLY A 64 -20.80 -11.92 7.20
C GLY A 64 -19.56 -12.80 7.01
N SER A 65 -19.48 -13.55 5.91
CA SER A 65 -18.31 -14.38 5.56
C SER A 65 -17.17 -13.60 4.89
N ALA A 66 -17.47 -12.42 4.32
CA ALA A 66 -16.48 -11.51 3.75
C ALA A 66 -15.67 -10.74 4.83
N ALA A 67 -16.24 -10.61 6.03
CA ALA A 67 -15.69 -9.84 7.14
C ALA A 67 -14.20 -10.10 7.44
N PRO A 68 -13.70 -11.35 7.57
CA PRO A 68 -12.28 -11.60 7.87
C PRO A 68 -11.34 -11.06 6.78
N MET A 69 -11.72 -11.19 5.51
CA MET A 69 -10.92 -10.69 4.38
C MET A 69 -10.97 -9.16 4.28
N LEU A 70 -12.12 -8.54 4.59
CA LEU A 70 -12.23 -7.09 4.68
C LEU A 70 -11.38 -6.51 5.81
N VAL A 71 -11.39 -7.16 6.99
CA VAL A 71 -10.55 -6.77 8.13
C VAL A 71 -9.08 -6.95 7.79
N ALA A 72 -8.68 -8.09 7.21
CA ALA A 72 -7.30 -8.31 6.78
C ALA A 72 -6.84 -7.28 5.75
N GLY A 73 -7.69 -6.95 4.78
CA GLY A 73 -7.44 -5.89 3.80
C GLY A 73 -7.29 -4.53 4.47
N ALA A 74 -8.16 -4.19 5.42
CA ALA A 74 -8.10 -2.92 6.15
C ALA A 74 -6.83 -2.81 7.01
N VAL A 75 -6.46 -3.88 7.70
CA VAL A 75 -5.20 -3.96 8.47
C VAL A 75 -3.99 -3.75 7.55
N ALA A 76 -3.99 -4.36 6.36
CA ALA A 76 -2.93 -4.13 5.37
C ALA A 76 -2.85 -2.66 4.94
N LEU A 77 -4.00 -2.00 4.70
CA LEU A 77 -4.04 -0.56 4.36
C LEU A 77 -3.56 0.34 5.51
N VAL A 78 -3.93 0.02 6.76
CA VAL A 78 -3.44 0.78 7.92
C VAL A 78 -1.94 0.59 8.11
N ALA A 79 -1.44 -0.65 8.03
CA ALA A 79 -0.01 -0.94 8.10
C ALA A 79 0.76 -0.23 6.98
N SER A 80 0.22 -0.23 5.77
CA SER A 80 0.75 0.54 4.65
C SER A 80 0.88 2.03 4.99
N ALA A 81 -0.20 2.65 5.46
CA ALA A 81 -0.22 4.07 5.78
C ALA A 81 0.83 4.44 6.85
N VAL A 82 0.97 3.61 7.88
CA VAL A 82 1.97 3.80 8.94
C VAL A 82 3.39 3.71 8.38
N LEU A 83 3.68 2.66 7.59
CA LEU A 83 5.02 2.46 7.01
C LEU A 83 5.39 3.55 6.01
N VAL A 84 4.43 3.97 5.18
CA VAL A 84 4.61 5.07 4.23
C VAL A 84 4.84 6.39 4.97
N ALA A 85 4.04 6.71 5.99
CA ALA A 85 4.20 7.92 6.79
C ALA A 85 5.56 7.98 7.49
N ILE A 86 6.00 6.86 8.10
CA ILE A 86 7.34 6.76 8.71
C ILE A 86 8.43 6.97 7.66
N GLY A 87 8.33 6.30 6.51
CA GLY A 87 9.29 6.42 5.42
C GLY A 87 9.43 7.86 4.92
N VAL A 88 8.30 8.54 4.69
CA VAL A 88 8.27 9.96 4.28
C VAL A 88 8.87 10.84 5.38
N PHE A 89 8.49 10.64 6.64
CA PHE A 89 9.00 11.44 7.76
C PHE A 89 10.53 11.32 7.92
N VAL A 90 11.07 10.09 7.83
CA VAL A 90 12.51 9.85 7.94
C VAL A 90 13.27 10.50 6.79
N VAL A 91 12.78 10.36 5.55
CA VAL A 91 13.41 10.99 4.37
C VAL A 91 13.34 12.51 4.46
N ALA A 92 12.19 13.07 4.82
CA ALA A 92 12.01 14.51 4.99
C ALA A 92 13.00 15.07 6.02
N ARG A 93 13.15 14.42 7.17
CA ARG A 93 14.08 14.83 8.23
C ARG A 93 15.55 14.69 7.83
N SER A 94 15.88 13.66 7.04
CA SER A 94 17.25 13.45 6.54
C SER A 94 17.68 14.59 5.61
N ASN A 95 16.76 15.08 4.77
CA ASN A 95 17.02 16.23 3.90
C ASN A 95 17.15 17.55 4.67
N THR A 96 16.44 17.72 5.80
CA THR A 96 16.58 18.93 6.63
C THR A 96 17.87 18.96 7.44
N SER A 97 18.39 17.79 7.83
CA SER A 97 19.58 17.67 8.68
C SER A 97 20.90 17.77 7.91
N GLY A 98 20.86 17.62 6.57
CA GLY A 98 22.03 17.71 5.68
C GLY A 98 22.43 19.13 5.25
N GLY A 99 21.64 20.15 5.61
CA GLY A 99 21.88 21.56 5.21
C GLY A 99 22.96 22.32 5.99
N SER A 100 23.76 21.65 6.83
CA SER A 100 24.82 22.28 7.64
C SER A 100 26.23 21.78 7.29
N ALA A 101 26.41 21.12 6.15
CA ALA A 101 27.72 20.59 5.72
C ALA A 101 27.93 20.68 4.20
N ALA A 102 27.61 21.84 3.61
CA ALA A 102 28.07 22.24 2.28
C ALA A 102 28.50 23.70 2.32
#